data_AF-A0A970LTC7-F1
#
_entry.id   AF-A0A970LTC7-F1
#
_cell.length_a   1.000
_cell.length_b   1.000
_cell.length_c   1.000
_cell.angle_alpha   90.00
_cell.angle_beta   90.00
_cell.angle_gamma   90.00
#
_symmetry.space_group_name_H-M   'P 1'
#
loop_
_entity.id
_entity.type
_entity.pdbx_description
1 polymer ?
#
loop_
_entity_poly.entity_id
_entity_poly.type
_entity_poly.pdbx_seq_one_letter_code
_entity_poly.pdbx_strand_id
1 'polypeptide(L)' 'MKTIIDRFGDDVETEPVGKEHFIATVTASTSNTFFGWLFSFGGDMKIIAPQKVKDKYKRFDL' A
#
# COMPACT_ATOMS: atom_id res chain seq x y z
N MET A 1 7.28 -3.35 7.37
CA MET A 1 6.76 -4.74 7.21
C MET A 1 5.68 -5.09 8.22
N LYS A 2 5.91 -4.99 9.54
CA LYS A 2 4.93 -5.38 10.60
C LYS A 2 3.48 -4.94 10.33
N THR A 3 3.24 -3.66 10.07
CA THR A 3 1.92 -3.10 9.72
C THR A 3 1.23 -3.78 8.54
N ILE A 4 1.98 -4.27 7.56
CA ILE A 4 1.43 -5.00 6.41
C ILE A 4 0.95 -6.38 6.88
N ILE A 5 1.77 -7.09 7.65
CA ILE A 5 1.42 -8.39 8.24
C ILE A 5 0.21 -8.26 9.16
N ASP A 6 0.20 -7.27 10.06
CA ASP A 6 -0.92 -7.03 10.99
C ASP A 6 -2.26 -6.81 10.26
N ARG A 7 -2.23 -6.27 9.03
CA ARG A 7 -3.43 -5.94 8.26
C ARG A 7 -3.85 -7.03 7.28
N PHE A 8 -2.89 -7.73 6.68
CA PHE A 8 -3.12 -8.66 5.57
C PHE A 8 -2.79 -10.12 5.88
N GLY A 9 -2.26 -10.40 7.07
CA GLY A 9 -1.80 -11.73 7.47
C GLY A 9 -0.33 -11.97 7.15
N ASP A 10 0.21 -13.06 7.69
CA ASP A 10 1.58 -13.50 7.47
C ASP A 10 1.82 -14.09 6.07
N ASP A 11 0.76 -14.54 5.38
CA ASP A 11 0.81 -15.06 4.01
C ASP A 11 0.92 -13.97 2.92
N VAL A 12 1.06 -12.70 3.29
CA VAL A 12 1.15 -11.60 2.32
C VAL A 12 2.42 -11.73 1.48
N GLU A 13 2.27 -11.72 0.16
CA GLU A 13 3.39 -11.77 -0.77
C GLU A 13 4.22 -10.47 -0.63
N THR A 14 5.51 -10.62 -0.34
CA THR A 14 6.44 -9.51 -0.26
C THR A 14 7.72 -9.77 -1.03
N GLU A 15 8.24 -8.73 -1.66
CA GLU A 15 9.50 -8.76 -2.42
C GLU A 15 10.42 -7.65 -1.90
N PRO A 16 11.63 -7.96 -1.42
CA PRO A 16 12.58 -6.93 -1.00
C PRO A 16 13.07 -6.12 -2.21
N VAL A 17 13.11 -4.80 -2.08
CA VAL A 17 13.62 -3.89 -3.12
C VAL A 17 14.69 -3.00 -2.52
N GLY A 18 15.95 -3.34 -2.83
CA GLY A 18 17.10 -2.68 -2.21
C GLY A 18 17.23 -3.02 -0.73
N LYS A 19 17.81 -2.11 0.06
CA LYS A 19 18.09 -2.34 1.49
C LYS A 19 16.99 -1.86 2.43
N GLU A 20 16.19 -0.88 2.00
CA GLU A 20 15.28 -0.14 2.88
C GLU A 20 13.81 -0.23 2.44
N HIS A 21 13.53 -0.88 1.31
CA HIS A 21 12.18 -0.97 0.77
C HIS A 21 11.79 -2.41 0.44
N PHE A 22 10.49 -2.62 0.33
CA PHE A 22 9.89 -3.85 -0.15
C PHE A 22 8.58 -3.52 -0.87
N ILE A 23 8.17 -4.41 -1.75
CA ILE A 23 6.85 -4.41 -2.39
C ILE A 23 5.98 -5.41 -1.63
N ALA A 24 4.71 -5.08 -1.42
CA ALA A 24 3.71 -6.01 -0.93
C ALA A 24 2.57 -6.10 -1.94
N THR A 25 2.22 -7.32 -2.33
CA THR A 25 1.04 -7.60 -3.16
C THR A 25 -0.10 -8.01 -2.23
N VAL A 26 -1.17 -7.20 -2.20
CA VAL A 26 -2.28 -7.38 -1.26
C VAL A 26 -3.62 -7.42 -1.98
N THR A 27 -4.55 -8.20 -1.42
CA THR A 27 -5.97 -8.10 -1.79
C THR A 27 -6.63 -7.07 -0.89
N ALA A 28 -7.06 -5.95 -1.46
CA ALA A 28 -7.68 -4.86 -0.71
C ALA A 28 -8.80 -4.17 -1.50
N SER A 29 -9.85 -3.76 -0.79
CA SER A 29 -10.86 -2.86 -1.32
C SER A 29 -10.27 -1.46 -1.49
N THR A 30 -10.38 -0.88 -2.70
CA THR A 30 -9.92 0.49 -3.03
C THR A 30 -10.86 1.56 -2.44
N SER A 31 -11.04 1.52 -1.12
CA SER A 31 -11.95 2.37 -0.34
C SER A 31 -11.23 3.58 0.26
N ASN A 32 -12.00 4.59 0.68
CA ASN A 32 -11.46 5.75 1.39
C ASN A 32 -10.75 5.34 2.69
N THR A 33 -11.24 4.32 3.39
CA THR A 33 -10.59 3.79 4.60
C THR A 33 -9.21 3.21 4.30
N PHE A 34 -9.07 2.49 3.17
CA PHE A 34 -7.78 1.97 2.74
C PHE A 34 -6.81 3.09 2.36
N PHE A 35 -7.28 4.08 1.59
CA PHE A 35 -6.45 5.22 1.19
C PHE A 35 -6.06 6.11 2.37
N GLY A 36 -6.97 6.40 3.31
CA GLY A 36 -6.66 7.17 4.52
C GLY A 36 -5.64 6.47 5.41
N TRP A 37 -5.72 5.14 5.53
CA TRP A 37 -4.70 4.36 6.22
C TRP A 37 -3.34 4.46 5.52
N LEU A 38 -3.27 4.30 4.18
CA LEU A 38 -2.02 4.43 3.43
C LEU A 38 -1.44 5.85 3.56
N PHE A 39 -2.28 6.87 3.52
CA PHE A 39 -1.90 8.28 3.68
C PHE A 39 -1.31 8.59 5.06
N SER A 40 -1.76 7.91 6.12
CA SER A 40 -1.26 8.11 7.49
C SER A 40 0.23 7.84 7.68
N PHE A 41 0.88 7.17 6.72
CA PHE A 41 2.32 6.91 6.70
C PHE A 41 3.15 8.06 6.10
N GLY A 42 2.55 9.23 5.83
CA GLY A 42 3.30 10.44 5.50
C GLY A 42 4.16 10.35 4.23
N GLY A 43 3.81 9.45 3.29
CA GLY A 43 4.55 9.22 2.06
C GLY A 43 5.51 8.02 2.07
N ASP A 44 5.69 7.34 3.21
CA ASP A 44 6.53 6.13 3.30
C ASP A 44 5.95 4.94 2.52
N MET A 45 4.67 5.01 2.16
CA MET A 45 3.97 4.02 1.34
C MET A 45 3.49 4.63 0.03
N LYS A 46 3.57 3.86 -1.05
CA LYS A 46 3.07 4.25 -2.38
C LYS A 46 2.39 3.09 -3.09
N ILE A 47 1.31 3.39 -3.80
CA ILE A 47 0.68 2.44 -4.73
C ILE A 47 1.46 2.49 -6.04
N ILE A 48 2.13 1.38 -6.38
CA ILE A 48 2.90 1.25 -7.62
C ILE A 48 2.07 0.62 -8.76
N ALA A 49 1.09 -0.23 -8.43
CA ALA A 49 0.22 -0.92 -9.38
C ALA A 49 -1.14 -1.31 -8.73
N PRO A 50 -2.19 -1.56 -9.53
CA PRO A 50 -2.28 -1.21 -10.95
C PRO A 50 -2.47 0.31 -11.14
N GLN A 51 -2.14 0.82 -12.33
CA GLN A 51 -2.15 2.26 -12.62
C GLN A 51 -3.50 2.93 -12.30
N LYS A 52 -4.63 2.27 -12.59
CA LYS A 52 -5.98 2.77 -12.28
C LYS A 52 -6.18 3.07 -10.78
N VAL A 53 -5.58 2.27 -9.91
CA VAL A 53 -5.70 2.45 -8.45
C VAL A 53 -4.78 3.56 -7.97
N LYS A 54 -3.58 3.65 -8.54
CA LYS A 54 -2.66 4.78 -8.33
C LYS A 54 -3.31 6.11 -8.72
N ASP A 55 -3.99 6.16 -9.86
CA ASP A 55 -4.71 7.36 -10.31
C ASP A 55 -5.90 7.68 -9.41
N LYS A 56 -6.59 6.66 -8.89
CA LYS A 56 -7.66 6.84 -7.92
C LYS A 56 -7.14 7.44 -6.61
N TYR A 57 -5.99 6.98 -6.12
CA TYR A 57 -5.36 7.51 -4.92
C TYR A 57 -4.86 8.94 -5.11
N LYS A 58 -4.24 9.26 -6.25
CA LYS A 58 -3.83 10.65 -6.57
C LYS A 58 -4.99 11.65 -6.60
N ARG A 59 -6.19 11.22 -7.03
CA ARG A 59 -7.40 12.06 -6.97
C ARG A 59 -7.96 12.21 -5.55
N PHE A 60 -7.60 11.31 -4.64
CA PHE A 60 -7.93 11.40 -3.22
C PHE A 60 -6.93 12.29 -2.46
N ASP A 61 -5.68 12.34 -2.92
CA ASP A 61 -4.59 13.17 -2.41
C ASP A 61 -4.67 14.65 -2.90
N LEU A 62 -5.86 15.09 -3.33
CA LEU A 62 -6.20 16.48 -3.67
C LEU A 62 -7.18 17.06 -2.65
#